data_AF-A0A822CFT2-F1
#
_entry.id   AF-A0A822CFT2-F1
#
_cell.length_a   1.000
_cell.length_b   1.000
_cell.length_c   1.000
_cell.angle_alpha   90.00
_cell.angle_beta   90.00
_cell.angle_gamma   90.00
#
_symmetry.space_group_name_H-M   'P 1'
#
loop_
_entity.id
_entity.type
_entity.pdbx_description
1 polymer ?
#
loop_
_entity_poly.entity_id
_entity_poly.type
_entity_poly.pdbx_seq_one_letter_code
_entity_poly.pdbx_strand_id
1 'polypeptide(L)' 'MRDTVVFSKVKLTNKTNQTGPCQVVLNSLHKYKPKLSIIDVMLKKKIYETSFEETEFIAVTAYQNED' A
#
# COMPACT_ATOMS: atom_id res chain seq x y z
N MET A 1 -8.85 -19.12 -8.87
CA MET A 1 -7.66 -18.67 -8.11
C MET A 1 -7.08 -19.90 -7.44
N ARG A 2 -5.83 -20.26 -7.75
CA ARG A 2 -5.20 -21.47 -7.20
C ARG A 2 -4.26 -21.18 -6.03
N ASP A 3 -3.77 -19.94 -5.93
CA ASP A 3 -2.85 -19.50 -4.90
C ASP A 3 -3.25 -18.14 -4.31
N THR A 4 -2.78 -17.86 -3.11
CA THR A 4 -2.93 -16.57 -2.43
C THR A 4 -2.15 -15.48 -3.16
N VAL A 5 -2.79 -14.34 -3.42
CA VAL A 5 -2.13 -13.15 -3.95
C VAL A 5 -1.46 -12.38 -2.82
N VAL A 6 -0.14 -12.21 -2.88
CA VAL A 6 0.66 -11.58 -1.81
C VAL A 6 1.48 -10.40 -2.34
N PHE A 7 1.46 -9.28 -1.62
CA PHE A 7 2.17 -8.04 -1.95
C PHE A 7 3.43 -7.83 -1.10
N SER A 8 4.18 -8.89 -0.82
CA SER A 8 5.35 -8.87 0.10
C SER A 8 6.54 -8.05 -0.40
N LYS A 9 6.58 -7.71 -1.69
CA LYS A 9 7.66 -6.92 -2.30
C LYS A 9 7.40 -5.41 -2.30
N VAL A 10 6.21 -4.97 -1.85
CA VAL A 10 5.88 -3.54 -1.75
C VAL A 10 6.76 -2.89 -0.69
N LYS A 11 7.32 -1.73 -1.01
CA LYS A 11 8.17 -0.95 -0.10
C LYS A 11 7.58 0.44 0.10
N LEU A 12 7.62 0.90 1.35
CA LEU A 12 7.19 2.23 1.77
C LEU A 12 8.43 3.10 1.95
N THR A 13 8.35 4.38 1.60
CA THR A 13 9.45 5.34 1.70
C THR A 13 8.96 6.73 2.09
N ASN A 14 9.81 7.51 2.75
CA ASN A 14 9.56 8.94 3.01
C ASN A 14 10.30 9.84 2.01
N LYS A 15 11.01 9.27 1.04
CA LYS A 15 11.78 10.03 0.03
C LYS A 15 10.94 10.24 -1.22
N THR A 16 10.60 11.50 -1.51
CA THR A 16 9.78 11.89 -2.68
C THR A 16 10.52 11.80 -4.01
N ASN A 17 11.85 11.82 -4.01
CA ASN A 17 12.67 12.06 -5.20
C ASN A 17 13.55 10.84 -5.57
N GLN A 18 13.05 9.61 -5.46
CA GLN A 18 13.80 8.44 -5.91
C GLN A 18 13.50 8.08 -7.38
N THR A 19 14.55 8.10 -8.21
CA THR A 19 14.60 7.60 -9.59
C THR A 19 14.70 6.05 -9.66
N GLY A 20 14.22 5.36 -8.63
CA GLY A 20 14.36 3.91 -8.42
C GLY A 20 13.03 3.15 -8.60
N PRO A 21 12.99 1.83 -8.30
CA PRO A 21 11.79 1.01 -8.45
C PRO A 21 10.58 1.63 -7.72
N CYS A 22 9.37 1.36 -8.23
CA CYS A 22 8.09 1.87 -7.74
C CYS A 22 7.95 1.63 -6.21
N GLN A 23 8.27 2.64 -5.41
CA GLN A 23 8.06 2.68 -3.96
C GLN A 23 6.85 3.55 -3.68
N VAL A 24 6.09 3.21 -2.63
CA VAL A 24 4.96 4.03 -2.18
C VAL A 24 5.50 5.08 -1.22
N VAL A 25 5.45 6.34 -1.65
CA VAL A 25 5.87 7.47 -0.82
C VAL A 25 4.76 7.80 0.19
N LEU A 26 5.10 7.83 1.48
CA LEU A 26 4.21 8.18 2.57
C LEU A 26 4.84 9.26 3.45
N ASN A 27 4.00 10.09 4.05
CA ASN A 27 4.40 11.05 5.05
C ASN A 27 4.41 10.38 6.43
N SER A 28 5.46 10.62 7.20
CA SER A 28 5.53 10.15 8.59
C SER A 28 4.40 10.77 9.42
N LEU A 29 3.95 10.07 10.46
CA LEU A 29 2.88 10.45 11.39
C LEU A 29 1.50 10.67 10.75
N HIS A 30 1.28 10.11 9.56
CA HIS A 30 -0.03 10.12 8.90
C HIS A 30 -0.65 8.73 8.92
N LYS A 31 -1.98 8.67 9.11
CA LYS A 31 -2.76 7.44 9.03
C LYS A 31 -3.04 7.10 7.56
N TYR A 32 -2.81 5.84 7.20
CA TYR A 32 -3.05 5.31 5.87
C TYR A 32 -3.93 4.07 5.94
N LYS A 33 -4.71 3.87 4.87
CA LYS A 33 -5.50 2.66 4.64
C LYS A 33 -5.10 2.04 3.30
N PRO A 34 -4.56 0.81 3.28
CA PRO A 34 -4.37 0.05 2.05
C PRO A 34 -5.66 -0.13 1.28
N LYS A 35 -5.56 -0.11 -0.04
CA LYS A 35 -6.69 -0.24 -0.95
C LYS A 35 -6.34 -1.22 -2.06
N LEU A 36 -7.20 -2.21 -2.27
CA LEU A 36 -7.07 -3.20 -3.33
C LEU A 36 -8.01 -2.84 -4.48
N SER A 37 -7.45 -2.75 -5.69
CA SER A 37 -8.20 -2.49 -6.90
C SER A 37 -7.93 -3.57 -7.93
N ILE A 38 -9.00 -4.13 -8.53
CA ILE A 38 -8.92 -5.07 -9.63
C ILE A 38 -9.34 -4.35 -10.90
N ILE A 39 -8.45 -4.33 -11.89
CA ILE A 39 -8.64 -3.67 -13.18
C ILE A 39 -8.76 -4.75 -14.24
N ASP A 40 -9.84 -4.69 -15.02
CA ASP A 40 -9.96 -5.47 -16.23
C ASP A 40 -9.13 -4.81 -17.33
N VAL A 41 -8.17 -5.56 -17.87
CA VAL A 41 -7.21 -5.05 -18.87
C VAL A 41 -7.89 -4.80 -20.22
N MET A 42 -8.90 -5.60 -20.59
CA MET A 42 -9.62 -5.46 -21.86
C MET A 42 -10.52 -4.22 -21.83
N LEU A 43 -11.24 -4.03 -20.72
CA LEU A 43 -12.13 -2.89 -20.53
C LEU A 43 -11.39 -1.62 -20.09
N LYS A 44 -10.11 -1.73 -19.70
CA LYS A 44 -9.30 -0.67 -19.09
C LYS A 44 -10.03 0.03 -17.93
N LYS A 45 -10.84 -0.73 -17.19
CA LYS A 45 -11.73 -0.20 -16.16
C LYS A 45 -11.53 -0.95 -14.85
N LYS A 46 -11.59 -0.21 -13.75
CA LYS A 46 -11.67 -0.78 -12.40
C LYS A 46 -13.01 -1.49 -12.23
N ILE A 47 -12.96 -2.81 -12.01
CA ILE A 47 -14.15 -3.66 -11.87
C ILE A 47 -14.46 -3.97 -10.40
N TYR A 48 -13.46 -3.89 -9.53
CA TYR A 48 -13.63 -4.10 -8.10
C TYR A 48 -12.64 -3.22 -7.33
N GLU A 49 -13.08 -2.76 -6.16
CA GLU A 49 -12.29 -1.92 -5.28
C GLU A 49 -12.73 -2.15 -3.84
N THR A 50 -11.79 -2.43 -2.96
CA THR A 50 -12.06 -2.67 -1.54
C THR A 50 -10.93 -2.17 -0.65
N SER A 51 -11.24 -1.96 0.63
CA SER A 51 -10.29 -1.63 1.68
C SER A 51 -10.73 -2.33 2.96
N PHE A 52 -9.76 -2.69 3.81
CA PHE A 52 -9.97 -3.40 5.05
C PHE A 52 -9.64 -2.47 6.22
N GLU A 53 -10.58 -2.25 7.14
CA GLU A 53 -10.39 -1.32 8.26
C GLU A 53 -9.29 -1.79 9.22
N GLU A 54 -9.17 -3.10 9.39
CA GLU A 54 -8.13 -3.75 10.18
C GLU A 54 -6.71 -3.57 9.60
N THR A 55 -6.59 -3.08 8.36
CA THR A 55 -5.30 -2.83 7.71
C THR A 55 -4.85 -1.36 7.81
N GLU A 56 -5.57 -0.52 8.55
CA GLU A 56 -5.16 0.86 8.81
C GLU A 56 -3.88 0.91 9.65
N PHE A 57 -2.94 1.78 9.29
CA PHE A 57 -1.68 1.96 10.01
C PHE A 57 -1.24 3.42 10.00
N ILE A 58 -0.32 3.77 10.90
CA ILE A 58 0.37 5.07 10.91
C ILE A 58 1.77 4.86 10.37
N ALA A 59 2.15 5.58 9.32
CA ALA A 59 3.52 5.52 8.81
C ALA A 59 4.46 6.20 9.80
N VAL A 60 5.52 5.53 10.22
CA VAL A 60 6.50 6.06 11.17
C VAL A 60 7.92 5.77 10.71
N THR A 61 8.87 6.64 11.07
CA THR A 61 10.31 6.42 10.82
C THR A 61 10.97 5.60 11.94
N ALA A 62 10.31 5.51 13.09
CA ALA A 62 10.69 4.67 14.22
C ALA A 62 9.42 4.25 14.96
N TYR A 63 9.37 3.02 15.47
CA TYR A 63 8.26 2.54 16.29
C TYR A 63 8.05 3.46 17.49
N GLN A 64 6.79 3.78 17.79
CA GLN A 64 6.41 4.68 18.88
C GLN A 64 5.87 3.92 20.09
N ASN A 65 5.23 2.77 19.86
CA ASN A 65 4.71 1.93 20.93
C ASN A 65 5.84 1.02 21.43
N GLU A 66 5.92 0.88 22.75
CA GLU A 66 6.86 -0.04 23.43
C GLU A 66 6.23 -1.42 23.70
N ASP A 67 4.93 -1.57 23.42
CA ASP A 67 4.18 -2.83 23.53
C ASP A 67 4.55 -3.86 22.45
#